data_AF-K9DDI0-F1
#
_entry.id   AF-K9DDI0-F1
#
_cell.length_a   1.000
_cell.length_b   1.000
_cell.length_c   1.000
_cell.angle_alpha   90.00
_cell.angle_beta   90.00
_cell.angle_gamma   90.00
#
_symmetry.space_group_name_H-M   'P 1'
#
loop_
_entity.id
_entity.type
_entity.pdbx_description
1 polymer ?
#
loop_
_entity_poly.entity_id
_entity_poly.type
_entity_poly.pdbx_seq_one_letter_code
_entity_poly.pdbx_strand_id
1 'polypeptide(L)'
;MEALVHATAGWIALALDALAVLTVAAGALEALARVLALCLRGAATPARVHAAFIGFGDWLVVALTFQLAADIVGTTIAPGWDELGRLAAIAAIRTFLTFFLDHDLARALARELAEQERNGAQPVKAAPRDPG
;
A
#
# COMPACT_ATOMS: atom_id res chain seq x y z
N MET A 1 -5.69 37.93 -10.21
CA MET A 1 -6.35 37.10 -9.18
C MET A 1 -6.09 35.62 -9.44
N GLU A 2 -6.12 35.17 -10.69
CA GLU A 2 -5.78 33.79 -11.12
C GLU A 2 -4.37 33.33 -10.69
N ALA A 3 -3.33 34.15 -10.87
CA ALA A 3 -1.95 33.80 -10.50
C ALA A 3 -1.74 33.48 -9.00
N LEU A 4 -2.53 34.10 -8.11
CA LEU A 4 -2.48 33.80 -6.67
C LEU A 4 -3.09 32.43 -6.37
N VAL A 5 -4.21 32.09 -7.03
CA VAL A 5 -4.87 30.78 -6.90
C VAL A 5 -3.94 29.67 -7.38
N HIS A 6 -3.28 29.87 -8.53
CA HIS A 6 -2.32 28.90 -9.09
C HIS A 6 -1.15 28.63 -8.16
N ALA A 7 -0.54 29.68 -7.60
CA ALA A 7 0.56 29.54 -6.66
C ALA A 7 0.12 28.82 -5.37
N THR A 8 -1.03 29.19 -4.80
CA THR A 8 -1.50 28.60 -3.53
C THR A 8 -1.82 27.11 -3.64
N ALA A 9 -2.46 26.68 -4.72
CA ALA A 9 -2.79 25.28 -4.89
C ALA A 9 -1.54 24.42 -5.18
N GLY A 10 -0.51 24.98 -5.83
CA GLY A 10 0.77 24.30 -5.98
C GLY A 10 1.45 24.02 -4.64
N TRP A 11 1.43 24.98 -3.72
CA TRP A 11 1.93 24.79 -2.35
C TRP A 11 1.11 23.76 -1.56
N ILE A 12 -0.20 23.72 -1.77
CA ILE A 12 -1.08 22.72 -1.13
C ILE A 12 -0.77 21.31 -1.64
N ALA A 13 -0.65 21.13 -2.96
CA ALA A 13 -0.31 19.83 -3.56
C ALA A 13 1.05 19.33 -3.03
N LEU A 14 2.06 20.21 -2.98
CA LEU A 14 3.37 19.89 -2.44
C LEU A 14 3.32 19.49 -0.95
N ALA A 15 2.52 20.21 -0.15
CA ALA A 15 2.34 19.89 1.25
C ALA A 15 1.65 18.53 1.45
N LEU A 16 0.64 18.20 0.63
CA LEU A 16 -0.05 16.91 0.66
C LEU A 16 0.88 15.76 0.26
N ASP A 17 1.68 15.92 -0.79
CA ASP A 17 2.69 14.93 -1.18
C ASP A 17 3.74 14.75 -0.06
N ALA A 18 4.19 15.84 0.56
CA ALA A 18 5.11 15.76 1.70
C ALA A 18 4.51 14.99 2.88
N LEU A 19 3.24 15.24 3.22
CA LEU A 19 2.53 14.51 4.27
C LEU A 19 2.39 13.01 3.93
N ALA A 20 2.11 12.68 2.67
CA ALA A 20 2.06 11.29 2.23
C ALA A 20 3.42 10.60 2.46
N VAL A 21 4.52 11.22 2.00
CA VAL A 21 5.88 10.68 2.17
C VAL A 21 6.23 10.51 3.65
N LEU A 22 5.91 11.50 4.49
CA LEU A 22 6.13 11.42 5.94
C LEU A 22 5.34 10.28 6.58
N THR A 23 4.10 10.07 6.14
CA THR A 23 3.24 8.98 6.62
C THR A 23 3.82 7.61 6.25
N VAL A 24 4.25 7.42 5.00
CA VAL A 24 4.94 6.19 4.58
C VAL A 24 6.20 5.96 5.39
N ALA A 25 7.03 6.99 5.58
CA ALA A 25 8.27 6.90 6.34
C ALA A 25 8.02 6.50 7.80
N ALA A 26 7.00 7.09 8.44
CA ALA A 26 6.62 6.76 9.81
C ALA A 26 6.14 5.30 9.94
N GLY A 27 5.24 4.86 9.06
CA GLY A 27 4.75 3.47 9.05
C GLY A 27 5.86 2.45 8.79
N ALA A 28 6.77 2.76 7.86
CA ALA A 28 7.91 1.90 7.53
C ALA A 28 8.87 1.78 8.73
N LEU A 29 9.12 2.89 9.42
CA LEU A 29 9.95 2.91 10.63
C LEU A 29 9.31 2.09 11.76
N GLU A 30 8.00 2.22 11.98
CA GLU A 30 7.28 1.42 12.98
C GLU A 30 7.35 -0.08 12.67
N ALA A 31 7.06 -0.48 11.42
CA ALA A 31 7.09 -1.87 10.99
C ALA A 31 8.50 -2.47 11.14
N LEU A 32 9.53 -1.72 10.71
CA LEU A 32 10.92 -2.14 10.84
C LEU A 32 11.33 -2.26 12.31
N ALA A 33 10.96 -1.30 13.16
CA ALA A 33 11.25 -1.35 14.59
C ALA A 33 10.59 -2.56 15.26
N ARG A 34 9.34 -2.89 14.91
CA ARG A 34 8.67 -4.11 15.42
C ARG A 34 9.37 -5.38 14.98
N VAL A 35 9.71 -5.50 13.71
CA VAL A 35 10.42 -6.69 13.18
C VAL A 35 11.80 -6.83 13.84
N LEU A 36 12.55 -5.73 13.96
CA LEU A 36 13.85 -5.73 14.63
C LEU A 36 13.73 -6.13 16.10
N ALA A 37 12.75 -5.60 16.82
CA ALA A 37 12.49 -5.97 18.21
C ALA A 37 12.14 -7.46 18.37
N LEU A 38 11.39 -8.04 17.41
CA LEU A 38 11.09 -9.47 17.39
C LEU A 38 12.35 -10.32 17.17
N CYS A 39 13.22 -9.91 16.23
CA CYS A 39 14.49 -10.58 15.96
C CYS A 39 15.42 -10.53 17.17
N LEU A 40 15.60 -9.36 17.79
CA LEU A 40 16.47 -9.19 18.97
C LEU A 40 15.98 -9.99 20.18
N ARG A 41 14.67 -10.23 20.29
CA ARG A 41 14.08 -11.06 21.35
C ARG A 41 14.05 -12.56 21.02
N GLY A 42 14.57 -12.97 19.86
CA GLY A 42 14.50 -14.36 19.39
C GLY A 42 13.08 -14.88 19.16
N ALA A 43 12.11 -13.97 18.99
CA ALA A 43 10.68 -14.30 18.89
C ALA A 43 10.10 -13.97 17.51
N ALA A 44 10.96 -13.85 16.50
CA ALA A 44 10.61 -13.62 15.11
C ALA A 44 10.03 -14.89 14.50
N THR A 45 8.71 -15.00 14.52
CA THR A 45 7.98 -16.02 13.76
C THR A 45 7.39 -15.40 12.48
N PRO A 46 7.22 -16.18 11.39
CA PRO A 46 6.63 -15.67 10.16
C PRO A 46 5.29 -14.95 10.37
N ALA A 47 4.43 -15.51 11.23
CA ALA A 47 3.15 -14.90 11.57
C ALA A 47 3.28 -13.51 12.23
N ARG A 48 4.26 -13.31 13.12
CA ARG A 48 4.47 -12.04 13.82
C ARG A 48 5.12 -10.98 12.93
N VAL A 49 6.03 -11.41 12.05
CA VAL A 49 6.61 -10.52 11.04
C VAL A 49 5.51 -10.08 10.08
N HIS A 50 4.70 -11.01 9.58
CA HIS A 50 3.57 -10.70 8.70
C HIS A 50 2.57 -9.72 9.35
N ALA A 51 2.25 -9.89 10.64
CA ALA A 51 1.39 -8.95 11.37
C ALA A 51 1.96 -7.51 11.42
N ALA A 52 3.28 -7.33 11.46
CA ALA A 52 3.89 -6.01 11.39
C ALA A 52 3.72 -5.36 9.99
N PHE A 53 3.74 -6.18 8.92
CA PHE A 53 3.47 -5.71 7.56
C PHE A 53 1.99 -5.40 7.32
N ILE A 54 1.06 -6.14 7.94
CA ILE A 54 -0.37 -5.79 7.89
C ILE A 54 -0.59 -4.38 8.46
N GLY A 55 -0.02 -4.09 9.64
CA GLY A 55 -0.12 -2.75 10.24
C GLY A 55 0.53 -1.66 9.38
N PHE A 56 1.60 -1.97 8.64
CA PHE A 56 2.16 -1.04 7.65
C PHE A 56 1.19 -0.73 6.51
N GLY A 57 0.35 -1.69 6.12
CA GLY A 57 -0.72 -1.49 5.14
C GLY A 57 -1.66 -0.34 5.50
N ASP A 58 -2.02 -0.19 6.78
CA ASP A 58 -2.88 0.91 7.24
C ASP A 58 -2.21 2.28 7.02
N TRP A 59 -0.90 2.38 7.28
CA TRP A 59 -0.11 3.60 7.00
C TRP A 59 -0.05 3.92 5.50
N LEU A 60 0.05 2.90 4.64
CA LEU A 60 0.03 3.06 3.18
C LEU A 60 -1.32 3.62 2.70
N VAL A 61 -2.44 3.14 3.25
CA VAL A 61 -3.78 3.66 2.89
C VAL A 61 -3.91 5.14 3.23
N VAL A 62 -3.41 5.56 4.40
CA VAL A 62 -3.41 6.98 4.79
C VAL A 62 -2.56 7.82 3.83
N ALA A 63 -1.34 7.35 3.52
CA ALA A 63 -0.45 8.05 2.59
C ALA A 63 -1.05 8.17 1.18
N LEU A 64 -1.66 7.10 0.67
CA LEU A 64 -2.35 7.08 -0.63
C LEU A 64 -3.51 8.08 -0.68
N THR A 65 -4.20 8.30 0.44
CA THR A 65 -5.29 9.28 0.53
C THR A 65 -4.77 10.71 0.39
N PHE A 66 -3.63 11.04 1.01
CA PHE A 66 -2.97 12.34 0.83
C PHE A 66 -2.44 12.53 -0.59
N GLN A 67 -1.87 11.47 -1.17
CA GLN A 67 -1.42 11.44 -2.56
C GLN A 67 -2.57 11.72 -3.53
N LEU A 68 -3.71 11.06 -3.36
CA LEU A 68 -4.91 11.31 -4.17
C LEU A 68 -5.39 12.76 -4.03
N ALA A 69 -5.38 13.30 -2.81
CA ALA A 69 -5.72 14.71 -2.58
C ALA A 69 -4.75 15.66 -3.31
N ALA A 70 -3.45 15.38 -3.30
CA ALA A 70 -2.45 16.15 -4.04
C ALA A 70 -2.72 16.14 -5.55
N ASP A 71 -3.11 15.00 -6.12
CA ASP A 71 -3.44 14.87 -7.55
C ASP A 71 -4.69 15.67 -7.93
N ILE A 72 -5.74 15.63 -7.10
CA ILE A 72 -6.98 16.40 -7.32
C ILE A 72 -6.68 17.90 -7.29
N VAL A 73 -5.87 18.35 -6.32
CA VAL A 73 -5.44 19.75 -6.25
C VAL A 73 -4.63 20.10 -7.48
N GLY A 74 -3.63 19.29 -7.86
CA GLY A 74 -2.77 19.52 -9.03
C GLY A 74 -3.53 19.62 -10.36
N THR A 75 -4.56 18.81 -10.56
CA THR A 75 -5.38 18.84 -11.79
C THR A 75 -6.25 20.09 -11.91
N THR A 76 -6.60 20.72 -10.79
CA THR A 76 -7.43 21.94 -10.77
C THR A 76 -6.65 23.19 -11.22
N ILE A 77 -5.31 23.12 -11.22
CA ILE A 77 -4.43 24.29 -11.35
C ILE A 77 -3.59 24.35 -12.62
N ALA A 78 -3.68 23.41 -13.56
CA ALA A 78 -2.89 23.43 -14.78
C ALA A 78 -3.68 24.08 -15.94
N PRO A 79 -3.38 25.33 -16.34
CA PRO A 79 -4.02 25.97 -17.50
C PRO A 79 -3.19 25.80 -18.80
N GLY A 80 -1.97 25.25 -18.73
CA GLY A 80 -1.04 25.08 -19.85
C GLY A 80 -0.81 23.62 -20.24
N TRP A 81 -0.74 23.34 -21.55
CA TRP A 81 -0.63 21.99 -22.12
C TRP A 81 0.63 21.21 -21.67
N ASP A 82 1.77 21.87 -21.46
CA ASP A 82 3.01 21.21 -21.01
C ASP A 82 2.95 20.76 -19.54
N GLU A 83 2.40 21.61 -18.66
CA GLU A 83 2.22 21.28 -17.24
C GLU A 83 1.14 20.22 -17.05
N LEU A 84 0.07 20.29 -17.83
CA LEU A 84 -0.98 19.26 -17.88
C LEU A 84 -0.40 17.92 -18.38
N GLY A 85 0.48 17.95 -19.37
CA GLY A 85 1.15 16.75 -19.91
C GLY A 85 2.07 16.07 -18.89
N ARG A 86 2.88 16.85 -18.16
CA ARG A 86 3.75 16.32 -17.10
C ARG A 86 2.95 15.78 -15.92
N LEU A 87 1.88 16.48 -15.52
CA LEU A 87 0.98 16.01 -14.47
C LEU A 87 0.24 14.74 -14.90
N ALA A 88 -0.27 14.69 -16.14
CA ALA A 88 -0.93 13.52 -16.70
C ALA A 88 0.02 12.32 -16.78
N ALA A 89 1.30 12.53 -17.12
CA ALA A 89 2.30 11.47 -17.12
C ALA A 89 2.53 10.90 -15.71
N ILE A 90 2.66 11.77 -14.69
CA ILE A 90 2.82 11.34 -13.29
C ILE A 90 1.55 10.59 -12.83
N ALA A 91 0.36 11.12 -13.12
CA ALA A 91 -0.91 10.49 -12.78
C ALA A 91 -1.12 9.14 -13.49
N ALA A 92 -0.72 9.04 -14.76
CA ALA A 92 -0.79 7.79 -15.52
C ALA A 92 0.15 6.73 -14.94
N ILE A 93 1.41 7.11 -14.61
CA ILE A 93 2.37 6.23 -13.95
C ILE A 93 1.81 5.76 -12.61
N ARG A 94 1.29 6.68 -11.79
CA ARG A 94 0.70 6.35 -10.48
C ARG A 94 -0.47 5.39 -10.62
N THR A 95 -1.40 5.68 -11.53
CA THR A 95 -2.57 4.82 -11.80
C THR A 95 -2.13 3.43 -12.24
N PHE A 96 -1.18 3.36 -13.17
CA PHE A 96 -0.68 2.09 -13.68
C PHE A 96 0.02 1.25 -12.60
N LEU A 97 0.93 1.85 -11.83
CA LEU A 97 1.67 1.16 -10.77
C LEU A 97 0.75 0.73 -9.63
N THR A 98 -0.15 1.62 -9.19
CA THR A 98 -1.09 1.33 -8.10
C THR A 98 -2.06 0.22 -8.50
N PHE A 99 -2.60 0.26 -9.73
CA PHE A 99 -3.47 -0.80 -10.25
C PHE A 99 -2.76 -2.15 -10.32
N PHE A 100 -1.52 -2.20 -10.82
CA PHE A 100 -0.76 -3.44 -10.90
C PHE A 100 -0.45 -4.01 -9.52
N LEU A 101 -0.07 -3.15 -8.57
CA LEU A 101 0.26 -3.57 -7.22
C LEU A 101 -0.96 -4.16 -6.51
N ASP A 102 -2.11 -3.49 -6.57
CA ASP A 102 -3.35 -3.94 -5.94
C ASP A 102 -3.85 -5.25 -6.56
N HIS A 103 -3.75 -5.37 -7.90
CA HIS A 103 -4.10 -6.59 -8.63
C HIS A 103 -3.19 -7.78 -8.28
N ASP A 104 -1.89 -7.56 -8.13
CA ASP A 104 -0.96 -8.62 -7.73
C ASP A 104 -1.21 -9.06 -6.28
N LEU A 105 -1.51 -8.12 -5.39
CA LEU A 105 -1.87 -8.42 -4.00
C LEU A 105 -3.18 -9.23 -3.92
N ALA A 106 -4.21 -8.81 -4.66
CA ALA A 106 -5.49 -9.51 -4.74
C ALA A 106 -5.32 -10.96 -5.25
N ARG A 107 -4.44 -11.17 -6.24
CA ARG A 107 -4.10 -12.50 -6.75
C ARG A 107 -3.39 -13.37 -5.72
N ALA A 108 -2.48 -12.80 -4.95
CA ALA A 108 -1.80 -13.53 -3.88
C ALA A 108 -2.81 -13.99 -2.82
N LEU A 109 -3.68 -13.09 -2.37
CA LEU A 109 -4.73 -13.38 -1.39
C LEU A 109 -5.71 -14.45 -1.89
N ALA A 110 -6.14 -14.37 -3.15
CA ALA A 110 -7.05 -15.36 -3.74
C ALA A 110 -6.44 -16.77 -3.78
N ARG A 111 -5.12 -16.89 -4.01
CA ARG A 111 -4.42 -18.18 -3.95
C ARG A 111 -4.40 -18.75 -2.54
N GLU A 112 -4.10 -17.91 -1.54
CA GLU A 112 -4.08 -18.35 -0.14
C GLU A 112 -5.46 -18.87 0.29
N LEU A 113 -6.55 -18.19 -0.08
CA LEU A 113 -7.91 -18.64 0.21
C LEU A 113 -8.25 -19.97 -0.47
N ALA A 114 -7.89 -20.14 -1.76
CA ALA A 114 -8.12 -21.38 -2.49
C ALA A 114 -7.31 -22.56 -1.91
N GLU A 115 -6.09 -22.30 -1.43
CA GLU A 115 -5.27 -23.29 -0.73
C GLU A 115 -5.88 -23.67 0.64
N GLN A 116 -6.42 -22.70 1.38
CA GLN A 116 -7.14 -22.97 2.64
C GLN A 116 -8.40 -23.80 2.41
N GLU A 117 -9.19 -23.52 1.38
CA GLU A 117 -10.35 -24.33 1.02
C GLU A 117 -9.95 -25.76 0.64
N ARG A 118 -8.89 -25.94 -0.16
CA ARG A 118 -8.37 -27.29 -0.49
C ARG A 118 -7.87 -28.03 0.74
N ASN A 119 -7.18 -27.35 1.65
CA ASN A 119 -6.64 -27.95 2.87
C ASN A 119 -7.74 -28.25 3.91
N GLY A 120 -8.79 -27.43 3.95
CA GLY A 120 -9.97 -27.65 4.80
C GLY A 120 -10.95 -28.71 4.25
N ALA A 121 -11.01 -28.89 2.93
CA ALA A 121 -11.88 -29.87 2.28
C ALA A 121 -11.25 -31.26 2.11
N GLN A 122 -9.98 -31.46 2.48
CA GLN A 122 -9.39 -32.80 2.49
C GLN A 122 -9.73 -33.47 3.83
N PRO A 123 -10.68 -34.43 3.86
CA PRO A 123 -10.94 -35.17 5.09
C PRO A 123 -9.63 -35.89 5.41
N VAL A 124 -9.12 -35.68 6.64
CA VAL A 124 -7.97 -36.38 7.21
C VAL A 124 -8.02 -37.82 6.72
N LYS A 125 -7.14 -38.14 5.76
CA LYS A 125 -7.08 -39.42 5.06
C LYS A 125 -7.09 -40.49 6.14
N ALA A 126 -8.21 -41.20 6.26
CA ALA A 126 -8.42 -42.22 7.27
C ALA A 126 -7.21 -43.16 7.24
N ALA A 127 -6.46 -43.17 8.34
CA ALA A 127 -5.35 -44.09 8.52
C ALA A 127 -5.85 -45.51 8.24
N PRO A 128 -5.09 -46.35 7.52
CA PRO A 128 -5.47 -47.75 7.36
C PRO A 128 -5.55 -48.34 8.77
N ARG A 129 -6.76 -48.69 9.22
CA ARG A 129 -6.90 -49.58 10.37
C ARG A 129 -6.47 -50.95 9.88
N ASP A 130 -5.22 -51.28 10.14
CA ASP A 130 -4.72 -52.64 10.08
C ASP A 130 -5.34 -53.44 11.23
N PRO A 131 -6.18 -54.45 10.96
CA PRO A 131 -6.58 -55.43 11.96
C PRO A 131 -5.72 -56.68 11.75
N GLY A 132 -4.64 -56.76 12.53
CA GLY A 132 -4.06 -58.04 12.92
C GLY A 132 -4.96 -58.81 13.87
#